data_AF-A0A947CB43-F1
#
_entry.id   AF-A0A947CB43-F1
#
_cell.length_a   1.000
_cell.length_b   1.000
_cell.length_c   1.000
_cell.angle_alpha   90.00
_cell.angle_beta   90.00
_cell.angle_gamma   90.00
#
_symmetry.space_group_name_H-M   'P 1'
#
loop_
_entity.id
_entity.type
_entity.pdbx_description
1 polymer ?
#
loop_
_entity_poly.entity_id
_entity_poly.type
_entity_poly.pdbx_seq_one_letter_code
_entity_poly.pdbx_strand_id
1 'polypeptide(L)'
;EQRSLENATLEISDASRAFLEALPRTRRYSTPAGEALLCHGVGEDDEAWLLPDTRGYALQDMPTLRELMLDGEVQFMIGGHTHHRMVRVFPGLTVINAGTIHRKDEQSFTVLDFAAMRVSVYSAAEAMTGALIEELALPMPAPFE
;
A
#
# COMPACT_ATOMS: atom_id res chain seq x y z
N GLU A 1 -16.66 16.83 1.24
CA GLU A 1 -15.58 17.10 2.21
C GLU A 1 -15.82 16.28 3.48
N GLN A 2 -14.83 15.52 3.94
CA GLN A 2 -14.91 14.69 5.15
C GLN A 2 -14.49 15.47 6.42
N ARG A 3 -14.68 16.81 6.44
CA ARG A 3 -14.29 17.68 7.58
C ARG A 3 -15.12 17.44 8.85
N SER A 4 -16.23 16.71 8.75
CA SER A 4 -17.05 16.30 9.87
C SER A 4 -16.50 15.07 10.61
N LEU A 5 -15.41 14.46 10.14
CA LEU A 5 -14.81 13.31 10.79
C LEU A 5 -14.10 13.70 12.08
N GLU A 6 -14.12 12.79 13.04
CA GLU A 6 -13.43 12.93 14.31
C GLU A 6 -11.92 13.08 14.09
N ASN A 7 -11.32 14.15 14.62
CA ASN A 7 -9.90 14.51 14.45
C ASN A 7 -9.52 15.00 13.04
N ALA A 8 -10.48 15.39 12.20
CA ALA A 8 -10.17 16.04 10.93
C ALA A 8 -9.40 17.36 11.15
N THR A 9 -8.34 17.58 10.38
CA THR A 9 -7.63 18.86 10.35
C THR A 9 -8.54 19.91 9.71
N LEU A 10 -9.04 20.85 10.53
CA LEU A 10 -10.01 21.85 10.08
C LEU A 10 -9.40 22.92 9.18
N GLU A 11 -8.14 23.27 9.42
CA GLU A 11 -7.41 24.29 8.67
C GLU A 11 -5.97 23.83 8.44
N ILE A 12 -5.46 24.13 7.24
CA ILE A 12 -4.06 23.91 6.88
C ILE A 12 -3.49 25.22 6.34
N SER A 13 -2.19 25.43 6.55
CA SER A 13 -1.50 26.59 5.99
C SER A 13 -1.47 26.53 4.45
N ASP A 14 -1.30 27.67 3.79
CA ASP A 14 -1.13 27.72 2.33
C ASP A 14 0.08 26.90 1.86
N ALA A 15 1.16 26.89 2.66
CA ALA A 15 2.35 26.08 2.39
C ALA A 15 2.03 24.57 2.44
N SER A 16 1.26 24.13 3.44
CA SER A 16 0.82 22.74 3.55
C SER A 16 -0.13 22.36 2.41
N ARG A 17 -1.05 23.25 2.03
CA ARG A 17 -1.94 23.06 0.88
C ARG A 17 -1.16 22.86 -0.41
N ALA A 18 -0.26 23.80 -0.72
CA ALA A 18 0.57 23.74 -1.92
C ALA A 18 1.42 22.46 -1.96
N PHE A 19 1.95 22.04 -0.80
CA PHE A 19 2.69 20.79 -0.69
C PHE A 19 1.81 19.57 -1.02
N LEU A 20 0.63 19.45 -0.41
CA LEU A 20 -0.28 18.32 -0.63
C LEU A 20 -0.79 18.26 -2.08
N GLU A 21 -1.11 19.42 -2.67
CA GLU A 21 -1.56 19.52 -4.08
C GLU A 21 -0.45 19.16 -5.07
N ALA A 22 0.83 19.27 -4.68
CA ALA A 22 1.97 18.90 -5.51
C ALA A 22 2.34 17.40 -5.42
N LEU A 23 1.75 16.64 -4.49
CA LEU A 23 2.03 15.21 -4.36
C LEU A 23 1.40 14.45 -5.54
N PRO A 24 2.16 13.58 -6.22
CA PRO A 24 1.58 12.72 -7.24
C PRO A 24 0.71 11.64 -6.58
N ARG A 25 -0.30 11.16 -7.30
CA ARG A 25 -1.14 10.04 -6.85
C ARG A 25 -0.34 8.74 -6.77
N THR A 26 0.53 8.52 -7.75
CA THR A 26 1.39 7.34 -7.82
C THR A 26 2.86 7.71 -8.04
N ARG A 27 3.75 6.80 -7.66
CA ARG A 27 5.18 6.92 -7.94
C ARG A 27 5.81 5.56 -8.20
N ARG A 28 6.60 5.47 -9.27
CA ARG A 28 7.33 4.26 -9.67
C ARG A 28 8.76 4.27 -9.12
N TYR A 29 9.23 3.11 -8.69
CA TYR A 29 10.60 2.89 -8.21
C TYR A 29 11.17 1.63 -8.86
N SER A 30 12.33 1.76 -9.50
CA SER A 30 13.09 0.59 -9.95
C SER A 30 13.68 -0.12 -8.73
N THR A 31 13.44 -1.43 -8.63
CA THR A 31 14.02 -2.28 -7.58
C THR A 31 14.85 -3.40 -8.23
N PRO A 32 15.73 -4.09 -7.48
CA PRO A 32 16.44 -5.27 -7.99
C PRO A 32 15.51 -6.42 -8.43
N ALA A 33 14.24 -6.43 -8.01
CA ALA A 33 13.29 -7.50 -8.28
C ALA A 33 12.16 -7.11 -9.26
N GLY A 34 12.27 -5.96 -9.93
CA GLY A 34 11.23 -5.41 -10.80
C GLY A 34 10.80 -4.00 -10.39
N GLU A 35 9.88 -3.38 -11.13
CA GLU A 35 9.36 -2.06 -10.73
C GLU A 35 8.34 -2.20 -9.60
N ALA A 36 8.38 -1.24 -8.67
CA ALA A 36 7.38 -1.07 -7.63
C ALA A 36 6.59 0.22 -7.85
N LEU A 37 5.27 0.13 -7.86
CA LEU A 37 4.35 1.26 -7.85
C LEU A 37 3.90 1.57 -6.42
N LEU A 38 4.16 2.78 -5.94
CA LEU A 38 3.60 3.33 -4.71
C LEU A 38 2.31 4.10 -5.01
N CYS A 39 1.24 3.81 -4.28
CA CYS A 39 -0.06 4.48 -4.38
C CYS A 39 -0.79 4.53 -3.02
N HIS A 40 -1.94 5.21 -2.94
CA HIS A 40 -2.76 5.20 -1.72
C HIS A 40 -3.68 3.97 -1.67
N GLY A 41 -4.58 3.84 -2.65
CA GLY A 41 -5.50 2.70 -2.80
C GLY A 41 -4.94 1.63 -3.74
N VAL A 42 -5.48 1.56 -4.95
CA VAL A 42 -5.03 0.64 -6.02
C VAL A 42 -4.71 1.41 -7.29
N GLY A 43 -3.42 1.54 -7.61
CA GLY A 43 -2.98 2.33 -8.76
C GLY A 43 -3.42 3.79 -8.62
N GLU A 44 -4.10 4.32 -9.63
CA GLU A 44 -4.65 5.68 -9.64
C GLU A 44 -6.02 5.81 -8.94
N ASP A 45 -6.59 4.69 -8.45
CA ASP A 45 -7.85 4.66 -7.72
C ASP A 45 -7.61 4.69 -6.21
N ASP A 46 -7.69 5.89 -5.64
CA ASP A 46 -7.50 6.13 -4.20
C ASP A 46 -8.66 5.62 -3.33
N GLU A 47 -9.83 5.31 -3.92
CA GLU A 47 -11.02 4.86 -3.21
C GLU A 47 -11.21 3.33 -3.28
N ALA A 48 -10.32 2.61 -3.95
CA ALA A 48 -10.36 1.16 -4.06
C ALA A 48 -10.03 0.46 -2.72
N TRP A 49 -11.01 -0.29 -2.19
CA TRP A 49 -10.88 -1.06 -0.94
C TRP A 49 -10.39 -2.50 -1.15
N LEU A 50 -9.11 -2.65 -1.50
CA LEU A 50 -8.50 -3.97 -1.60
C LEU A 50 -8.07 -4.49 -0.21
N LEU A 51 -8.89 -5.37 0.37
CA LEU A 51 -8.67 -6.02 1.67
C LEU A 51 -7.96 -7.38 1.52
N PRO A 52 -7.40 -7.94 2.61
CA PRO A 52 -6.80 -9.28 2.61
C PRO A 52 -7.74 -10.39 2.10
N ASP A 53 -9.04 -10.22 2.32
CA ASP A 53 -10.09 -11.19 2.00
C ASP A 53 -10.95 -10.83 0.77
N THR A 54 -10.69 -9.69 0.09
CA THR A 54 -11.39 -9.33 -1.16
C THR A 54 -11.18 -10.42 -2.22
N ARG A 55 -12.27 -11.04 -2.69
CA ARG A 55 -12.29 -12.19 -3.60
C ARG A 55 -13.49 -12.14 -4.54
N GLY A 56 -13.44 -12.97 -5.59
CA GLY A 56 -14.57 -13.18 -6.50
C GLY A 56 -14.98 -11.90 -7.23
N TYR A 57 -16.29 -11.63 -7.28
CA TYR A 57 -16.84 -10.48 -8.01
C TYR A 57 -16.32 -9.13 -7.50
N ALA A 58 -15.99 -9.00 -6.21
CA ALA A 58 -15.45 -7.75 -5.66
C ALA A 58 -14.09 -7.34 -6.27
N LEU A 59 -13.32 -8.29 -6.82
CA LEU A 59 -12.09 -7.98 -7.57
C LEU A 59 -12.38 -7.49 -8.99
N GLN A 60 -13.55 -7.83 -9.56
CA GLN A 60 -13.93 -7.40 -10.91
C GLN A 60 -14.29 -5.91 -10.94
N ASP A 61 -14.72 -5.36 -9.81
CA ASP A 61 -15.03 -3.94 -9.64
C ASP A 61 -13.77 -3.07 -9.43
N MET A 62 -12.56 -3.64 -9.58
CA MET A 62 -11.27 -2.96 -9.45
C MET A 62 -10.48 -3.00 -10.76
N PRO A 63 -10.87 -2.21 -11.78
CA PRO A 63 -10.22 -2.25 -13.10
C PRO A 63 -8.73 -1.88 -13.03
N THR A 64 -8.34 -0.95 -12.15
CA THR A 64 -6.94 -0.56 -11.94
C THR A 64 -6.07 -1.70 -11.42
N LEU A 65 -6.63 -2.61 -10.60
CA LEU A 65 -5.92 -3.82 -10.16
C LEU A 65 -5.58 -4.70 -11.38
N ARG A 66 -6.56 -4.91 -12.26
CA ARG A 66 -6.38 -5.72 -13.47
C ARG A 66 -5.37 -5.10 -14.43
N GLU A 67 -5.41 -3.78 -14.60
CA GLU A 67 -4.43 -3.05 -15.42
C GLU A 67 -3.00 -3.25 -14.90
N LEU A 68 -2.80 -3.13 -13.59
CA LEU A 68 -1.49 -3.38 -12.97
C LEU A 68 -1.05 -4.84 -13.09
N MET A 69 -1.97 -5.81 -12.96
CA MET A 69 -1.67 -7.22 -13.19
C MET A 69 -1.21 -7.52 -14.63
N LEU A 70 -1.62 -6.69 -15.60
CA LEU A 70 -1.22 -6.81 -17.00
C LEU A 70 0.01 -5.97 -17.37
N ASP A 71 0.44 -5.05 -16.49
CA ASP A 71 1.64 -4.24 -16.69
C ASP A 71 2.89 -5.07 -16.39
N GLY A 72 3.56 -5.54 -17.45
CA GLY A 72 4.77 -6.34 -17.34
C GLY A 72 5.97 -5.62 -16.73
N GLU A 73 5.92 -4.29 -16.57
CA GLU A 73 6.98 -3.52 -15.92
C GLU A 73 6.83 -3.50 -14.39
N VAL A 74 5.59 -3.61 -13.87
CA VAL A 74 5.27 -3.48 -12.44
C VAL A 74 5.09 -4.85 -11.80
N GLN A 75 6.00 -5.22 -10.90
CA GLN A 75 5.90 -6.48 -10.15
C GLN A 75 5.31 -6.29 -8.76
N PHE A 76 5.38 -5.07 -8.23
CA PHE A 76 4.94 -4.76 -6.88
C PHE A 76 4.03 -3.53 -6.85
N MET A 77 2.91 -3.62 -6.14
CA MET A 77 2.10 -2.47 -5.75
C MET A 77 2.22 -2.29 -4.25
N ILE A 78 2.63 -1.11 -3.81
CA ILE A 78 2.73 -0.73 -2.40
C ILE A 78 1.62 0.28 -2.13
N GLY A 79 0.64 -0.12 -1.32
CA GLY A 79 -0.53 0.65 -0.98
C GLY A 79 -0.69 0.93 0.52
N GLY A 80 -1.77 1.63 0.81
CA GLY A 80 -2.28 1.92 2.15
C GLY A 80 -3.80 1.86 2.14
N HIS A 81 -4.46 2.96 2.53
CA HIS A 81 -5.92 3.14 2.50
C HIS A 81 -6.72 2.29 3.50
N THR A 82 -6.66 0.97 3.42
CA THR A 82 -7.54 0.08 4.21
C THR A 82 -7.11 -0.12 5.66
N HIS A 83 -5.89 0.32 6.02
CA HIS A 83 -5.27 0.11 7.34
C HIS A 83 -4.96 -1.36 7.69
N HIS A 84 -5.27 -2.32 6.80
CA HIS A 84 -4.99 -3.73 7.00
C HIS A 84 -3.68 -4.12 6.36
N ARG A 85 -2.72 -4.58 7.18
CA ARG A 85 -1.47 -5.17 6.70
C ARG A 85 -1.76 -6.33 5.76
N MET A 86 -1.06 -6.38 4.63
CA MET A 86 -1.34 -7.36 3.60
C MET A 86 -0.11 -7.61 2.73
N VAL A 87 0.13 -8.88 2.40
CA VAL A 87 0.94 -9.29 1.26
C VAL A 87 0.10 -10.29 0.48
N ARG A 88 -0.31 -9.94 -0.74
CA ARG A 88 -1.15 -10.76 -1.61
C ARG A 88 -0.54 -10.90 -2.98
N VAL A 89 -0.55 -12.13 -3.49
CA VAL A 89 -0.08 -12.44 -4.83
C VAL A 89 -1.26 -12.58 -5.77
N PHE A 90 -1.18 -11.89 -6.88
CA PHE A 90 -2.02 -12.06 -8.06
C PHE A 90 -1.12 -12.49 -9.23
N PRO A 91 -1.67 -13.09 -10.30
CA PRO A 91 -0.95 -13.20 -11.55
C PRO A 91 -0.44 -11.81 -11.99
N GLY A 92 0.84 -11.71 -12.31
CA GLY A 92 1.54 -10.50 -12.74
C GLY A 92 1.93 -9.53 -11.61
N LEU A 93 1.31 -9.59 -10.43
CA LEU A 93 1.46 -8.54 -9.42
C LEU A 93 1.47 -9.07 -7.98
N THR A 94 2.44 -8.65 -7.18
CA THR A 94 2.39 -8.76 -5.71
C THR A 94 1.96 -7.43 -5.11
N VAL A 95 0.87 -7.45 -4.33
CA VAL A 95 0.34 -6.27 -3.63
C VAL A 95 0.73 -6.32 -2.16
N ILE A 96 1.29 -5.22 -1.68
CA ILE A 96 1.66 -4.99 -0.28
C ILE A 96 0.84 -3.82 0.25
N ASN A 97 0.20 -3.99 1.40
CA ASN A 97 -0.37 -2.91 2.18
C ASN A 97 0.39 -2.77 3.50
N ALA A 98 0.92 -1.58 3.75
CA ALA A 98 1.77 -1.33 4.91
C ALA A 98 1.02 -1.35 6.25
N GLY A 99 -0.32 -1.32 6.24
CA GLY A 99 -1.15 -1.15 7.43
C GLY A 99 -1.35 0.33 7.75
N THR A 100 -1.28 0.69 9.03
CA THR A 100 -1.51 2.07 9.47
C THR A 100 -0.69 2.43 10.70
N ILE A 101 -0.43 3.73 10.88
CA ILE A 101 0.11 4.31 12.11
C ILE A 101 -1.01 4.95 12.96
N HIS A 102 -2.27 4.83 12.53
CA HIS A 102 -3.39 5.44 13.20
C HIS A 102 -3.66 4.81 14.58
N ARG A 103 -3.79 5.67 15.61
CA ARG A 103 -3.87 5.28 17.03
C ARG A 103 -5.06 4.39 17.45
N LYS A 104 -6.08 4.26 16.60
CA LYS A 104 -7.25 3.40 16.87
C LYS A 104 -7.03 1.95 16.43
N ASP A 105 -5.97 1.70 15.67
CA ASP A 105 -5.66 0.42 15.04
C ASP A 105 -4.29 -0.10 15.54
N GLU A 106 -3.88 -1.28 15.08
CA GLU A 106 -2.54 -1.82 15.35
C GLU A 106 -1.47 -1.01 14.60
N GLN A 107 -0.81 -0.11 15.32
CA GLN A 107 0.18 0.81 14.75
C GLN A 107 1.43 0.06 14.27
N SER A 108 1.69 0.11 12.97
CA SER A 108 2.78 -0.61 12.34
C SER A 108 3.36 0.13 11.13
N PHE A 109 4.58 -0.25 10.77
CA PHE A 109 5.20 0.11 9.49
C PHE A 109 5.90 -1.11 8.89
N THR A 110 6.04 -1.11 7.57
CA THR A 110 6.60 -2.24 6.81
C THR A 110 7.90 -1.82 6.14
N VAL A 111 8.92 -2.67 6.22
CA VAL A 111 10.18 -2.57 5.50
C VAL A 111 10.23 -3.66 4.43
N LEU A 112 10.42 -3.24 3.18
CA LEU A 112 10.58 -4.13 2.03
C LEU A 112 12.04 -4.17 1.62
N ASP A 113 12.63 -5.37 1.65
CA ASP A 113 13.98 -5.64 1.17
C ASP A 113 13.88 -6.46 -0.13
N PHE A 114 13.93 -5.76 -1.26
CA PHE A 114 13.82 -6.37 -2.59
C PHE A 114 15.07 -7.16 -3.00
N ALA A 115 16.22 -6.95 -2.33
CA ALA A 115 17.41 -7.75 -2.60
C ALA A 115 17.35 -9.09 -1.86
N ALA A 116 16.89 -9.08 -0.61
CA ALA A 116 16.68 -10.29 0.19
C ALA A 116 15.32 -10.96 -0.05
N MET A 117 14.44 -10.34 -0.85
CA MET A 117 13.06 -10.75 -1.08
C MET A 117 12.30 -10.99 0.23
N ARG A 118 12.24 -9.93 1.06
CA ARG A 118 11.69 -10.01 2.42
C ARG A 118 10.82 -8.83 2.79
N VAL A 119 9.80 -9.12 3.59
CA VAL A 119 8.90 -8.15 4.21
C VAL A 119 9.07 -8.28 5.72
N SER A 120 9.44 -7.18 6.38
CA SER A 120 9.55 -7.13 7.85
C SER A 120 8.61 -6.05 8.36
N VAL A 121 7.72 -6.41 9.28
CA VAL A 121 6.75 -5.49 9.88
C VAL A 121 7.17 -5.17 11.31
N TYR A 122 7.18 -3.89 11.63
CA TYR A 122 7.58 -3.37 12.93
C TYR A 122 6.45 -2.60 13.57
N SER A 123 6.44 -2.57 14.90
CA SER A 123 5.51 -1.75 15.66
C SER A 123 5.85 -0.27 15.55
N ALA A 124 4.84 0.56 15.33
CA ALA A 124 4.90 2.01 15.47
C ALA A 124 4.24 2.49 16.77
N ALA A 125 3.77 1.58 17.64
CA ALA A 125 3.20 1.94 18.92
C ALA A 125 4.30 2.45 19.86
N GLU A 126 4.07 3.57 20.53
CA GLU A 126 5.08 4.28 21.33
C GLU A 126 5.87 3.35 22.25
N ALA A 127 5.17 2.49 23.02
CA ALA A 127 5.78 1.56 23.97
C ALA A 127 6.67 0.47 23.34
N MET A 128 6.45 0.15 22.06
CA MET A 128 7.08 -0.96 21.35
C MET A 128 7.74 -0.52 20.04
N THR A 129 7.99 0.77 19.86
CA THR A 129 8.44 1.33 18.58
C THR A 129 9.69 0.62 18.08
N GLY A 130 9.64 0.09 16.85
CA GLY A 130 10.74 -0.63 16.23
C GLY A 130 10.87 -2.11 16.63
N ALA A 131 9.99 -2.63 17.47
CA ALA A 131 9.92 -4.06 17.72
C ALA A 131 9.41 -4.81 16.48
N LEU A 132 10.10 -5.88 16.08
CA LEU A 132 9.67 -6.76 14.99
C LEU A 132 8.39 -7.49 15.40
N ILE A 133 7.33 -7.34 14.61
CA ILE A 133 6.04 -8.02 14.79
C ILE A 133 6.03 -9.30 13.97
N GLU A 134 6.45 -9.20 12.71
CA GLU A 134 6.33 -10.28 11.74
C GLU A 134 7.42 -10.14 10.67
N GLU A 135 7.91 -11.27 10.19
CA GLU A 135 8.80 -11.34 9.03
C GLU A 135 8.35 -12.47 8.12
N LEU A 136 8.25 -12.18 6.83
CA LEU A 136 7.83 -13.12 5.81
C LEU A 136 8.60 -12.90 4.50
N ALA A 137 8.61 -13.92 3.65
CA ALA A 137 9.14 -13.78 2.30
C ALA A 137 8.30 -12.78 1.50
N LEU A 138 8.95 -11.98 0.64
CA LEU A 138 8.29 -11.20 -0.39
C LEU A 138 8.10 -12.12 -1.62
N PRO A 139 6.87 -12.56 -1.92
CA PRO A 139 6.65 -13.44 -3.05
C PRO A 139 6.79 -12.69 -4.38
N MET A 140 7.46 -13.32 -5.34
CA MET A 140 7.38 -12.91 -6.75
C MET A 140 6.04 -13.36 -7.33
N PRO A 141 5.35 -12.51 -8.12
CA PRO A 141 4.18 -12.96 -8.85
C PRO A 141 4.59 -13.90 -9.99
N ALA A 142 3.75 -14.91 -10.26
CA ALA A 142 3.83 -15.64 -11.53
C ALA A 142 3.41 -14.70 -12.68
N PRO A 143 3.89 -14.90 -13.91
CA PRO A 143 3.40 -14.14 -15.06
C PRO A 143 1.88 -14.21 -15.22
N PHE A 144 1.30 -13.18 -15.82
CA PHE A 144 -0.09 -13.20 -16.27
C PHE A 144 -0.16 -14.02 -17.58
N GLU A 145 -0.75 -15.22 -17.53
CA GLU A 145 -1.00 -16.08 -18.72
C GLU A 145 -2.27 -15.66 -19.48
#